data_AF-A0A6B3FR04-F1
#
_entry.id   AF-A0A6B3FR04-F1
#
_cell.length_a   1.000
_cell.length_b   1.000
_cell.length_c   1.000
_cell.angle_alpha   90.00
_cell.angle_beta   90.00
_cell.angle_gamma   90.00
#
_symmetry.space_group_name_H-M   'P 1'
#
loop_
_entity.id
_entity.type
_entity.pdbx_description
1 polymer ?
#
loop_
_entity_poly.entity_id
_entity_poly.type
_entity_poly.pdbx_seq_one_letter_code
_entity_poly.pdbx_strand_id
1 'polypeptide(L)'
;ARVVYVDHDPVAVAHSEAVLDGDPLASVVAADLRKPAEILGAPAFGELIDLKRPVALLLVAVLHFIEDSENPAAPVAELLDALAPGSMLILTHAAYEHIPTSRQEATGAVDVYRDIR
;
A
#
# COMPACT_ATOMS: atom_id res chain seq x y z
N ALA A 1 10.49 -11.80 -9.58
CA ALA A 1 9.13 -11.90 -9.04
C ALA A 1 8.19 -11.14 -9.97
N ARG A 2 6.86 -11.33 -9.88
CA ARG A 2 5.89 -10.43 -10.51
C ARG A 2 5.39 -9.46 -9.45
N VAL A 3 5.37 -8.17 -9.72
CA VAL A 3 5.14 -7.12 -8.71
C VAL A 3 4.14 -6.10 -9.22
N VAL A 4 3.20 -5.72 -8.37
CA VAL A 4 2.31 -4.59 -8.62
C VAL A 4 2.52 -3.60 -7.48
N TYR A 5 3.02 -2.42 -7.82
CA TYR A 5 3.09 -1.29 -6.91
C TYR A 5 1.72 -0.60 -6.88
N VAL A 6 1.35 -0.05 -5.74
CA VAL A 6 0.09 0.67 -5.58
C VAL A 6 0.39 1.94 -4.81
N ASP A 7 -0.03 3.06 -5.35
CA ASP A 7 0.02 4.35 -4.67
C ASP A 7 -1.15 5.21 -5.14
N HIS A 8 -1.61 6.14 -4.30
CA HIS A 8 -2.64 7.11 -4.68
C HIS A 8 -2.02 8.46 -5.06
N ASP A 9 -0.76 8.71 -4.70
CA ASP A 9 -0.07 9.96 -5.02
C ASP A 9 0.29 9.95 -6.53
N PRO A 10 -0.27 10.87 -7.32
CA PRO A 10 0.00 10.93 -8.76
C PRO A 10 1.48 11.15 -9.08
N VAL A 11 2.27 11.77 -8.18
CA VAL A 11 3.71 11.95 -8.36
C VAL A 11 4.45 10.61 -8.21
N ALA A 12 4.10 9.81 -7.21
CA ALA A 12 4.69 8.49 -6.98
C ALA A 12 4.31 7.51 -8.12
N VAL A 13 3.06 7.56 -8.59
CA VAL A 13 2.59 6.79 -9.74
C VAL A 13 3.38 7.17 -11.00
N ALA A 14 3.42 8.45 -11.37
CA ALA A 14 4.11 8.90 -12.58
C ALA A 14 5.61 8.57 -12.54
N HIS A 15 6.24 8.67 -11.36
CA HIS A 15 7.63 8.24 -11.19
C HIS A 15 7.80 6.73 -11.39
N SER A 16 6.90 5.93 -10.82
CA SER A 16 6.91 4.47 -10.98
C SER A 16 6.70 4.04 -12.43
N GLU A 17 5.76 4.67 -13.15
CA GLU A 17 5.56 4.44 -14.59
C GLU A 17 6.85 4.67 -15.38
N ALA A 18 7.56 5.76 -15.11
CA ALA A 18 8.83 6.06 -15.78
C ALA A 18 9.96 5.08 -15.43
N VAL A 19 10.03 4.63 -14.17
CA VAL A 19 11.06 3.67 -13.71
C VAL A 19 10.80 2.26 -14.24
N LEU A 20 9.53 1.88 -14.39
CA LEU A 20 9.11 0.54 -14.81
C LEU A 20 8.93 0.41 -16.33
N ASP A 21 9.18 1.46 -17.10
CA ASP A 21 9.01 1.43 -18.56
C ASP A 21 9.77 0.27 -19.20
N GLY A 22 9.04 -0.58 -19.92
CA GLY A 22 9.57 -1.78 -20.57
C GLY A 22 9.81 -2.99 -19.66
N ASP A 23 9.52 -2.94 -18.36
CA ASP A 23 9.61 -4.12 -17.48
C ASP A 23 8.31 -4.98 -17.57
N PRO A 24 8.36 -6.19 -18.13
CA PRO A 24 7.17 -7.05 -18.25
C PRO A 24 6.77 -7.75 -16.94
N LEU A 25 7.53 -7.58 -15.86
CA LEU A 25 7.32 -8.25 -14.58
C LEU A 25 6.85 -7.30 -13.47
N ALA A 26 6.77 -6.00 -13.74
CA ALA A 26 6.35 -5.02 -12.76
C ALA A 26 5.41 -3.98 -13.38
N SER A 27 4.44 -3.52 -12.60
CA SER A 27 3.55 -2.42 -12.98
C SER A 27 3.14 -1.63 -11.76
N VAL A 28 2.50 -0.47 -11.97
CA VAL A 28 1.95 0.38 -10.93
C VAL A 28 0.46 0.59 -11.17
N VAL A 29 -0.31 0.60 -10.08
CA VAL A 29 -1.73 0.94 -10.08
C VAL A 29 -1.93 2.21 -9.27
N ALA A 30 -2.52 3.23 -9.91
CA ALA A 30 -2.98 4.43 -9.23
C ALA A 30 -4.28 4.13 -8.47
N ALA A 31 -4.19 3.83 -7.18
CA ALA A 31 -5.35 3.49 -6.36
C ALA A 31 -5.11 3.77 -4.88
N ASP A 32 -6.21 3.99 -4.17
CA ASP A 32 -6.23 4.22 -2.74
C ASP A 32 -6.30 2.89 -1.97
N LEU A 33 -5.38 2.69 -1.01
CA LEU A 33 -5.38 1.51 -0.13
C LEU A 33 -6.72 1.34 0.62
N ARG A 34 -7.43 2.43 0.90
CA ARG A 34 -8.76 2.42 1.55
C ARG A 34 -9.85 1.83 0.64
N LYS A 35 -9.55 1.58 -0.63
CA LYS A 35 -10.49 1.05 -1.63
C LYS A 35 -9.93 -0.21 -2.34
N PRO A 36 -9.80 -1.35 -1.64
CA PRO A 36 -9.17 -2.55 -2.18
C PRO A 36 -9.78 -3.07 -3.49
N ALA A 37 -11.10 -2.95 -3.65
CA ALA A 37 -11.77 -3.31 -4.89
C ALA A 37 -11.21 -2.60 -6.15
N GLU A 38 -10.76 -1.34 -6.02
CA GLU A 38 -10.13 -0.60 -7.13
C GLU A 38 -8.76 -1.18 -7.46
N ILE A 39 -7.99 -1.61 -6.45
CA ILE A 39 -6.69 -2.26 -6.61
C ILE A 39 -6.84 -3.63 -7.28
N LEU A 40 -7.69 -4.49 -6.71
CA LEU A 40 -7.90 -5.87 -7.14
C LEU A 40 -8.56 -5.94 -8.53
N GLY A 41 -9.38 -4.94 -8.86
CA GLY A 41 -10.06 -4.82 -10.15
C GLY A 41 -9.22 -4.17 -11.27
N ALA A 42 -8.04 -3.62 -10.96
CA ALA A 42 -7.22 -2.94 -11.93
C ALA A 42 -6.67 -3.93 -13.00
N PRO A 43 -6.71 -3.60 -14.30
CA PRO A 43 -6.19 -4.48 -15.35
C PRO A 43 -4.73 -4.88 -15.12
N ALA A 44 -3.86 -3.91 -14.79
CA ALA A 44 -2.45 -4.15 -14.51
C ALA A 44 -2.22 -5.11 -13.33
N PHE A 45 -3.14 -5.15 -12.36
CA PHE A 45 -3.08 -6.10 -11.25
C PHE A 45 -3.31 -7.53 -11.76
N GLY A 46 -4.40 -7.76 -12.50
CA GLY A 46 -4.78 -9.08 -13.01
C GLY A 46 -3.82 -9.64 -14.08
N GLU A 47 -3.08 -8.79 -14.78
CA GLU A 47 -2.06 -9.20 -15.75
C GLU A 47 -0.81 -9.81 -15.10
N LEU A 48 -0.48 -9.40 -13.86
CA LEU A 48 0.74 -9.80 -13.17
C LEU A 48 0.50 -10.73 -11.99
N ILE A 49 -0.62 -10.59 -11.28
CA ILE A 49 -0.88 -11.28 -10.02
C ILE A 49 -2.01 -12.30 -10.17
N ASP A 50 -1.65 -13.58 -10.04
CA ASP A 50 -2.61 -14.68 -9.96
C ASP A 50 -2.93 -14.98 -8.48
N LEU A 51 -4.08 -14.47 -8.01
CA LEU A 51 -4.55 -14.66 -6.64
C LEU A 51 -4.90 -16.11 -6.29
N LYS A 52 -4.86 -17.05 -7.24
CA LYS A 52 -4.98 -18.50 -6.96
C LYS A 52 -3.68 -19.11 -6.45
N ARG A 53 -2.58 -18.35 -6.49
CA ARG A 53 -1.25 -18.75 -6.00
C ARG A 53 -0.86 -17.90 -4.79
N PRO A 54 0.02 -18.38 -3.89
CA PRO A 54 0.51 -17.58 -2.77
C PRO A 54 1.14 -16.25 -3.23
N VAL A 55 0.75 -15.16 -2.57
CA VAL A 55 1.20 -13.78 -2.82
C VAL A 55 1.80 -13.20 -1.55
N ALA A 56 2.82 -12.36 -1.69
CA ALA A 56 3.31 -11.54 -0.59
C ALA A 56 2.65 -10.15 -0.69
N LEU A 57 1.79 -9.81 0.27
CA LEU A 57 1.21 -8.48 0.43
C LEU A 57 2.13 -7.64 1.32
N LEU A 58 2.63 -6.53 0.77
CA LEU A 58 3.51 -5.60 1.46
C LEU A 58 2.75 -4.33 1.80
N LEU A 59 2.49 -4.09 3.08
CA LEU A 59 1.96 -2.85 3.64
C LEU A 59 3.06 -2.14 4.42
N VAL A 60 4.07 -1.67 3.70
CA VAL A 60 5.29 -1.10 4.28
C VAL A 60 5.15 0.41 4.35
N ALA A 61 5.28 0.95 5.55
CA ALA A 61 5.28 2.38 5.84
C ALA A 61 4.05 3.16 5.30
N VAL A 62 2.86 2.54 5.30
CA VAL A 62 1.64 3.14 4.73
C VAL A 62 0.49 3.26 5.75
N LEU A 63 0.26 2.24 6.57
CA LEU A 63 -0.96 2.17 7.40
C LEU A 63 -1.08 3.28 8.45
N HIS A 64 0.04 3.84 8.91
CA HIS A 64 0.06 4.90 9.91
C HIS A 64 -0.41 6.27 9.37
N PHE A 65 -0.77 6.36 8.09
CA PHE A 65 -1.43 7.53 7.49
C PHE A 65 -2.97 7.43 7.46
N ILE A 66 -3.52 6.27 7.81
CA ILE A 66 -4.97 6.05 7.87
C ILE A 66 -5.41 6.23 9.33
N GLU A 67 -6.36 7.12 9.58
CA GLU A 67 -6.87 7.36 10.93
C GLU A 67 -7.79 6.23 11.40
N ASP A 68 -7.85 5.99 12.71
CA ASP A 68 -8.78 5.01 13.30
C ASP A 68 -10.25 5.28 12.92
N SER A 69 -10.61 6.55 12.72
CA SER A 69 -11.94 7.01 12.27
C SER A 69 -12.29 6.52 10.85
N GLU A 70 -11.28 6.20 10.04
CA GLU A 70 -11.40 5.68 8.67
C GLU A 70 -11.46 4.14 8.63
N ASN A 71 -11.42 3.47 9.80
CA ASN A 71 -11.47 2.01 9.95
C ASN A 71 -10.40 1.28 9.11
N PRO A 72 -9.09 1.44 9.43
CA PRO A 72 -7.98 0.89 8.65
C PRO A 72 -7.97 -0.64 8.57
N ALA A 73 -8.63 -1.33 9.52
CA ALA A 73 -8.70 -2.78 9.54
C ALA A 73 -9.55 -3.35 8.39
N ALA A 74 -10.60 -2.65 7.97
CA ALA A 74 -11.50 -3.12 6.91
C ALA A 74 -10.81 -3.31 5.55
N PRO A 75 -10.09 -2.33 4.99
CA PRO A 75 -9.41 -2.53 3.70
C PRO A 75 -8.28 -3.56 3.77
N VAL A 76 -7.57 -3.66 4.90
CA VAL A 76 -6.55 -4.69 5.10
C VAL A 76 -7.17 -6.08 5.10
N ALA A 77 -8.29 -6.26 5.80
CA ALA A 77 -9.02 -7.53 5.82
C ALA A 77 -9.49 -7.93 4.41
N GLU A 78 -10.06 -7.01 3.64
CA GLU A 78 -10.51 -7.27 2.27
C GLU A 78 -9.35 -7.70 1.35
N LEU A 79 -8.17 -7.06 1.46
CA LEU A 79 -6.97 -7.49 0.73
C LEU A 79 -6.51 -8.89 1.14
N LEU A 80 -6.51 -9.20 2.44
CA LEU A 80 -6.10 -10.50 2.97
C LEU A 80 -7.06 -11.62 2.56
N ASP A 81 -8.37 -11.35 2.57
CA ASP A 81 -9.42 -12.30 2.17
C ASP A 81 -9.31 -12.70 0.68
N ALA A 82 -8.71 -11.83 -0.15
CA ALA A 82 -8.45 -12.11 -1.56
C ALA A 82 -7.23 -13.04 -1.79
N LEU A 83 -6.37 -13.25 -0.79
CA LEU A 83 -5.12 -14.00 -0.96
C LEU A 83 -5.31 -15.50 -0.80
N ALA A 84 -4.65 -16.30 -1.66
CA ALA A 84 -4.64 -17.75 -1.52
C ALA A 84 -3.96 -18.22 -0.21
N PRO A 85 -4.33 -19.39 0.34
CA PRO A 85 -3.60 -20.02 1.43
C PRO A 85 -2.10 -20.16 1.14
N GLY A 86 -1.26 -19.85 2.15
CA GLY A 86 0.20 -19.82 2.01
C GLY A 86 0.78 -18.46 1.60
N SER A 87 -0.08 -17.47 1.36
CA SER A 87 0.32 -16.07 1.19
C SER A 87 0.91 -15.47 2.47
N MET A 88 1.61 -14.34 2.33
CA MET A 88 2.27 -13.65 3.44
C MET A 88 1.83 -12.20 3.52
N LEU A 89 1.64 -11.70 4.74
CA LEU A 89 1.57 -10.28 5.04
C LEU A 89 2.91 -9.81 5.60
N ILE A 90 3.47 -8.77 5.00
CA ILE A 90 4.64 -8.04 5.51
C ILE A 90 4.19 -6.61 5.76
N LEU A 91 4.40 -6.12 6.98
CA LEU A 91 3.86 -4.85 7.42
C LEU A 91 4.84 -4.13 8.33
N THR A 92 4.95 -2.81 8.15
CA THR A 92 5.61 -1.92 9.10
C THR A 92 4.65 -0.80 9.49
N HIS A 93 4.66 -0.43 10.77
CA HIS A 93 3.81 0.63 11.30
C HIS A 93 4.65 1.56 12.18
N ALA A 94 4.42 2.87 12.05
CA ALA A 94 5.06 3.83 12.92
C ALA A 94 4.59 3.60 14.36
N ALA A 95 5.54 3.49 15.29
CA ALA A 95 5.27 3.43 16.71
C ALA A 95 6.05 4.56 17.39
N TYR A 96 5.39 5.26 18.31
CA TYR A 96 6.00 6.36 19.05
C TYR A 96 6.69 5.90 20.34
N GLU A 97 6.55 4.61 20.65
CA GLU A 97 7.19 3.97 21.79
C GLU A 97 8.71 4.04 21.59
N HIS A 98 9.42 4.54 22.60
CA HIS A 98 10.88 4.69 22.62
C HIS A 98 11.48 5.80 21.72
N ILE A 99 10.66 6.66 21.11
CA ILE A 99 11.18 7.87 20.46
C ILE A 99 11.49 8.91 21.56
N PRO A 100 12.75 9.38 21.71
CA PRO A 100 13.15 10.39 22.71
C PRO A 100 12.73 11.81 22.30
N THR A 101 11.56 11.93 21.65
CA THR A 101 11.05 13.14 21.03
C THR A 101 9.60 13.30 21.48
N SER A 102 9.14 14.55 21.66
CA SER A 102 7.78 14.78 22.13
C SER A 102 6.74 14.26 21.11
N ARG A 103 5.56 13.85 21.58
CA ARG A 103 4.45 13.40 20.71
C ARG A 103 4.12 14.43 19.62
N GLN A 104 4.27 15.71 19.92
CA GLN A 104 3.97 16.85 19.05
C GLN A 104 4.96 17.01 17.89
N GLU A 105 6.24 16.75 18.14
CA GLU A 105 7.29 16.74 17.12
C GLU A 105 7.18 15.49 16.23
N ALA A 106 6.78 14.35 16.81
CA ALA A 106 6.60 13.11 16.06
C ALA A 106 5.36 13.14 15.15
N THR A 107 4.28 13.83 15.55
CA THR A 107 3.11 14.06 14.69
C THR A 107 3.40 14.94 13.48
N GLY A 108 4.38 15.85 13.58
CA GLY A 108 4.75 16.73 12.45
C GLY A 108 5.23 15.97 11.21
N ALA A 109 5.82 14.78 11.37
CA ALA A 109 6.21 13.92 10.25
C ALA A 109 5.00 13.26 9.57
N VAL A 110 3.92 13.02 10.32
CA VAL A 110 2.65 12.48 9.78
C VAL A 110 1.87 13.56 9.03
N ASP A 111 1.92 14.80 9.53
CA ASP A 111 1.20 15.92 8.91
C ASP A 111 1.71 16.25 7.49
N VAL A 112 2.99 15.99 7.18
CA VAL A 112 3.55 16.13 5.82
C VAL A 112 2.76 15.32 4.78
N TYR A 113 2.23 14.16 5.16
CA TYR A 113 1.47 13.29 4.25
C TYR A 113 -0.03 13.64 4.19
N ARG A 114 -0.57 14.38 5.17
CA ARG A 114 -1.98 14.79 5.16
C ARG A 114 -2.27 15.85 4.10
N ASP A 115 -1.30 16.72 3.81
CA ASP A 115 -1.45 17.82 2.85
C ASP A 115 -1.33 17.38 1.38
N ILE A 116 -1.01 16.09 1.14
CA ILE A 116 -0.93 15.47 -0.20
C ILE A 116 -2.27 14.75 -0.56
N ARG A 117 -3.29 14.84 0.31
CA ARG A 117 -4.64 14.28 0.08
C ARG A 117 -5.41 14.94 -1.04
#